data_AF-A0A2M9PCA2-F1
#
_entry.id   AF-A0A2M9PCA2-F1
#
_cell.length_a   1.000
_cell.length_b   1.000
_cell.length_c   1.000
_cell.angle_alpha   90.00
_cell.angle_beta   90.00
_cell.angle_gamma   90.00
#
_symmetry.space_group_name_H-M   'P 1'
#
loop_
_entity.id
_entity.type
_entity.pdbx_description
1 polymer ?
#
loop_
_entity_poly.entity_id
_entity_poly.type
_entity_poly.pdbx_seq_one_letter_code
_entity_poly.pdbx_strand_id
1 'polypeptide(L)' 'MSLLRKGEGRFLERDGARIRIEVTGRADGPPLLLLHGGFGSVEDFEPLAPMLAGFRLIAMDSRGSASR' A
#
# COMPACT_ATOMS: atom_id res chain seq x y z
N MET A 1 8.70 6.79 12.65
CA MET A 1 8.72 5.34 12.33
C MET A 1 7.74 5.16 11.19
N SER A 2 8.19 4.80 9.98
CA SER A 2 7.30 4.72 8.80
C SER A 2 6.42 3.48 8.87
N LEU A 3 5.12 3.66 8.64
CA LEU A 3 4.09 2.63 8.69
C LEU A 3 3.92 1.91 7.34
N LEU A 4 4.36 2.54 6.25
CA LEU A 4 4.37 2.03 4.88
C LEU A 4 5.82 2.05 4.37
N ARG A 5 6.58 1.01 4.74
CA ARG A 5 8.04 0.99 4.58
C ARG A 5 8.44 0.28 3.29
N LYS A 6 9.18 1.00 2.43
CA LYS A 6 9.91 0.42 1.28
C LYS A 6 10.75 -0.79 1.69
N GLY A 7 10.48 -1.94 1.07
CA GLY A 7 11.39 -3.09 1.03
C GLY A 7 10.84 -4.42 1.53
N GLU A 8 9.75 -4.43 2.30
CA GLU A 8 9.07 -5.66 2.79
C GLU A 8 7.65 -5.82 2.25
N GLY A 9 7.31 -5.06 1.19
CA GLY A 9 6.03 -5.19 0.50
C GLY A 9 5.82 -6.62 0.01
N ARG A 10 4.64 -7.17 0.27
CA ARG A 10 4.22 -8.43 -0.33
C ARG A 10 4.01 -8.17 -1.82
N PHE A 11 4.48 -9.07 -2.67
CA PHE A 11 4.24 -8.97 -4.10
C PHE A 11 3.17 -9.96 -4.53
N LEU A 12 2.24 -9.49 -5.35
CA LEU A 12 1.26 -10.30 -6.04
C LEU A 12 1.63 -10.40 -7.52
N GLU A 13 1.88 -11.63 -7.98
CA GLU A 13 2.04 -11.90 -9.41
C GLU A 13 0.65 -12.12 -10.02
N ARG A 14 0.27 -11.27 -10.97
CA ARG A 14 -1.00 -11.40 -11.68
C ARG A 14 -0.92 -10.90 -13.12
N ASP A 15 -1.30 -11.76 -14.05
CA ASP A 15 -1.39 -11.45 -15.49
C ASP A 15 -0.08 -10.81 -16.02
N GLY A 16 1.05 -11.41 -15.65
CA GLY A 16 2.40 -10.99 -16.04
C GLY A 16 2.90 -9.70 -15.39
N ALA A 17 2.22 -9.18 -14.36
CA ALA A 17 2.70 -8.05 -13.57
C ALA A 17 2.94 -8.44 -12.12
N ARG A 18 4.04 -7.92 -11.59
CA ARG A 18 4.40 -7.98 -10.18
C ARG A 18 3.90 -6.71 -9.48
N ILE A 19 2.89 -6.86 -8.65
CA ILE A 19 2.23 -5.75 -7.94
C ILE A 19 2.73 -5.69 -6.51
N ARG A 20 3.30 -4.55 -6.09
CA ARG A 20 3.68 -4.33 -4.68
C ARG A 20 2.43 -4.03 -3.85
N ILE A 21 2.32 -4.68 -2.70
CA ILE A 21 1.25 -4.49 -1.73
C ILE A 21 1.89 -4.30 -0.35
N GLU A 22 1.44 -3.29 0.37
CA GLU A 22 1.76 -3.07 1.78
C GLU A 22 0.52 -3.18 2.63
N VAL A 23 0.64 -3.87 3.77
CA VAL A 23 -0.46 -4.08 4.70
C VAL A 23 -0.03 -3.60 6.08
N THR A 24 -0.82 -2.70 6.65
CA THR A 24 -0.55 -2.11 7.98
C THR A 24 -1.86 -1.78 8.69
N GLY A 25 -1.77 -1.10 9.84
CA GLY A 25 -2.91 -0.75 10.67
C GLY A 25 -3.47 -1.94 11.44
N ARG A 26 -4.77 -1.89 11.74
CA ARG A 26 -5.45 -2.86 12.60
C ARG A 26 -5.81 -4.12 11.82
N ALA A 27 -5.17 -5.26 12.12
CA ALA A 27 -5.30 -6.51 11.36
C ALA A 27 -6.74 -7.07 11.30
N ASP A 28 -7.54 -6.86 12.34
CA ASP A 28 -8.97 -7.24 12.46
C ASP A 28 -9.93 -6.08 12.13
N GLY A 29 -9.40 -4.92 11.72
CA GLY A 29 -10.21 -3.78 11.30
C GLY A 29 -10.83 -3.97 9.92
N PRO A 30 -11.83 -3.14 9.55
CA PRO A 30 -12.39 -3.17 8.20
C PRO A 30 -11.29 -2.94 7.16
N PRO A 31 -11.23 -3.71 6.06
CA PRO A 31 -10.21 -3.52 5.03
C PRO A 31 -10.45 -2.21 4.29
N LEU A 32 -9.39 -1.43 4.11
CA LEU A 32 -9.38 -0.21 3.32
C LEU A 32 -8.27 -0.30 2.27
N LEU A 33 -8.68 -0.37 0.99
CA LEU A 33 -7.76 -0.39 -0.15
C LEU A 33 -7.40 1.05 -0.55
N LEU A 34 -6.11 1.35 -0.56
CA LEU A 34 -5.56 2.65 -0.93
C LEU A 34 -4.97 2.57 -2.34
N LEU A 35 -5.53 3.37 -3.25
CA LEU A 35 -5.17 3.41 -4.66
C LEU A 35 -4.66 4.80 -5.01
N HIS A 36 -3.39 4.91 -5.37
CA HIS A 36 -2.82 6.16 -5.85
C HIS A 36 -3.33 6.47 -7.28
N GLY A 37 -3.29 7.74 -7.68
CA GLY A 37 -3.49 8.15 -9.07
C GLY A 37 -2.18 8.25 -9.85
N GLY A 38 -2.24 8.52 -11.15
CA GLY A 38 -1.13 8.94 -12.04
C GLY A 38 0.29 8.50 -11.62
N PHE A 39 1.18 9.48 -11.41
CA PHE A 39 2.59 9.30 -10.99
C PHE A 39 2.78 9.00 -9.50
N GLY A 40 1.70 8.68 -8.79
CA GLY A 40 1.74 8.37 -7.36
C GLY A 40 2.30 6.99 -7.06
N SER A 41 2.35 6.69 -5.76
CA SER A 41 2.82 5.42 -5.22
C SER A 41 2.25 5.17 -3.83
N VAL A 42 2.45 3.99 -3.23
CA VAL A 42 1.93 3.74 -1.87
C VAL A 42 2.47 4.75 -0.83
N GLU A 43 3.65 5.31 -1.08
CA GLU A 43 4.32 6.28 -0.21
C GLU A 43 3.49 7.56 -0.01
N ASP A 44 2.61 7.91 -0.96
CA ASP A 44 1.75 9.09 -0.87
C ASP A 44 0.75 8.99 0.30
N PHE A 45 0.50 7.78 0.80
CA PHE A 45 -0.43 7.53 1.91
C PHE A 45 0.23 7.56 3.28
N GLU A 46 1.56 7.65 3.38
CA GLU A 46 2.27 7.65 4.67
C GLU A 46 1.76 8.75 5.64
N PRO A 47 1.49 10.00 5.19
CA PRO A 47 0.93 11.02 6.08
C PRO A 47 -0.49 10.72 6.58
N LEU A 48 -1.25 9.91 5.84
CA LEU A 48 -2.63 9.54 6.18
C LEU A 48 -2.71 8.29 7.06
N ALA A 49 -1.70 7.42 7.02
CA ALA A 49 -1.71 6.14 7.72
C ALA A 49 -2.02 6.25 9.24
N PRO A 50 -1.47 7.22 10.00
CA PRO A 50 -1.80 7.37 11.42
C PRO A 50 -3.27 7.74 11.67
N MET A 51 -3.88 8.50 10.76
CA MET A 51 -5.29 8.92 10.87
C MET A 51 -6.26 7.79 10.57
N LEU A 52 -5.80 6.76 9.85
CA LEU A 52 -6.60 5.62 9.41
C LEU A 52 -6.29 4.34 10.22
N ALA A 53 -5.65 4.46 11.39
CA ALA A 53 -5.17 3.34 12.20
C ALA A 53 -6.27 2.35 12.66
N GLY A 54 -7.55 2.74 12.61
CA GLY A 54 -8.68 1.86 12.91
C GLY A 54 -8.99 0.83 11.82
N PHE A 55 -8.43 0.99 10.63
CA PHE A 55 -8.63 0.10 9.48
C PHE A 55 -7.47 -0.85 9.28
N ARG A 56 -7.73 -1.96 8.58
CA ARG A 56 -6.68 -2.76 7.94
C ARG A 56 -6.32 -2.08 6.62
N LEU A 57 -5.22 -1.33 6.61
CA LEU A 57 -4.78 -0.60 5.43
C LEU A 57 -4.10 -1.56 4.46
N ILE A 58 -4.52 -1.52 3.21
CA ILE A 58 -3.94 -2.28 2.10
C ILE A 58 -3.59 -1.26 1.04
N ALA A 59 -2.31 -0.92 0.89
CA ALA A 59 -1.85 0.00 -0.13
C ALA A 59 -1.19 -0.78 -1.26
N MET A 60 -1.46 -0.42 -2.52
CA MET A 60 -0.86 -1.09 -3.68
C MET A 60 -0.34 -0.09 -4.69
N ASP A 61 0.77 -0.44 -5.33
CA ASP A 61 1.22 0.24 -6.53
C ASP A 61 0.42 -0.27 -7.73
N SER A 62 -0.05 0.64 -8.57
CA SER A 62 -0.70 0.28 -9.83
C SER A 62 0.28 -0.41 -10.77
N ARG A 63 -0.24 -1.28 -11.67
CA ARG A 63 0.57 -1.91 -12.72
C ARG A 63 1.40 -0.87 -13.47
N GLY A 64 2.71 -1.12 -13.59
CA GLY A 64 3.64 -0.22 -14.28
C GLY A 64 4.08 1.00 -13.46
N SER A 65 3.50 1.22 -12.28
CA SER A 65 3.88 2.25 -11.32
C SER A 65 4.73 1.62 -10.20
N ALA A 66 5.82 0.95 -10.56
CA ALA A 66 6.75 0.46 -9.54
C ALA A 66 7.54 1.65 -9.01
N SER A 67 7.34 2.01 -7.74
CA SER A 67 8.35 2.80 -7.04
C SER A 67 9.60 1.92 -6.87
N ARG A 68 10.77 2.44 -7.28
CA ARG A 68 12.07 1.75 -7.14
C ARG A 68 12.31 1.24 -5.72
#